data_AF-A0A0G1YYL1-F1
#
_entry.id   AF-A0A0G1YYL1-F1
#
_cell.length_a   1.000
_cell.length_b   1.000
_cell.length_c   1.000
_cell.angle_alpha   90.00
_cell.angle_beta   90.00
_cell.angle_gamma   90.00
#
_symmetry.space_group_name_H-M   'P 1'
#
loop_
_entity.id
_entity.type
_entity.pdbx_description
1 polymer ?
#
loop_
_entity_poly.entity_id
_entity_poly.type
_entity_poly.pdbx_seq_one_letter_code
_entity_poly.pdbx_strand_id
1 'polypeptide(L)'
;MKLSVYSLKKILFEGEAESLNLMTAAGEITVLDHHRPLVSALAPCTAKITDSEKKDHYLEISSGFLEVNSENQVRLIVSGPE
;
A
#
# COMPACT_ATOMS: atom_id res chain seq x y z
N MET A 1 5.28 -8.72 -5.42
CA MET A 1 5.00 -7.44 -6.11
C MET A 1 5.99 -6.38 -5.66
N LYS A 2 6.34 -5.41 -6.51
CA LYS A 2 7.17 -4.27 -6.08
C LYS A 2 6.28 -3.23 -5.42
N LEU A 3 6.52 -2.93 -4.15
CA LEU A 3 5.72 -2.01 -3.36
C LEU A 3 6.52 -0.76 -2.99
N SER A 4 5.95 0.40 -3.27
CA SER A 4 6.50 1.69 -2.88
C SER A 4 5.44 2.52 -2.16
N VAL A 5 5.75 2.98 -0.95
CA VAL A 5 4.89 3.82 -0.13
C VAL A 5 5.57 5.16 0.11
N TYR A 6 4.94 6.21 -0.40
CA TYR A 6 5.44 7.58 -0.39
C TYR A 6 4.56 8.46 0.49
N SER A 7 5.19 9.26 1.34
CA SER A 7 4.59 10.43 1.97
C SER A 7 5.14 11.69 1.30
N LEU A 8 4.46 12.82 1.45
CA LEU A 8 4.95 14.13 0.96
C LEU A 8 6.29 14.54 1.59
N LYS A 9 6.68 13.94 2.73
CA LYS A 9 7.94 14.26 3.43
C LYS A 9 9.07 13.28 3.13
N LYS A 10 8.77 11.98 2.98
CA LYS A 10 9.76 10.91 2.90
C LYS A 10 9.18 9.64 2.26
N ILE A 11 10.07 8.75 1.86
CA ILE A 11 9.72 7.37 1.49
C ILE A 11 9.49 6.60 2.80
N LEU A 12 8.33 5.97 2.94
CA LEU A 12 7.97 5.19 4.13
C LEU A 12 8.36 3.72 3.98
N PHE A 13 8.22 3.19 2.76
CA PHE A 13 8.58 1.81 2.43
C PHE A 13 8.93 1.73 0.94
N GLU A 14 9.97 0.98 0.60
CA GLU A 14 10.27 0.63 -0.78
C GLU A 14 10.96 -0.74 -0.81
N GLY A 15 10.39 -1.68 -1.56
CA GLY A 15 10.92 -3.03 -1.63
C GLY A 15 9.96 -4.01 -2.29
N GLU A 16 10.19 -5.29 -2.06
CA GLU A 16 9.27 -6.35 -2.45
C GLU A 16 8.32 -6.70 -1.31
N ALA A 17 7.04 -6.89 -1.66
CA ALA A 17 6.00 -7.32 -0.74
C ALA A 17 5.28 -8.55 -1.29
N GLU A 18 4.90 -9.46 -0.40
CA GLU A 18 4.02 -10.60 -0.70
C GLU A 18 2.55 -10.17 -0.63
N SER A 19 2.21 -9.29 0.33
CA SER A 19 0.85 -8.78 0.49
C SER A 19 0.80 -7.37 1.07
N LEU A 20 -0.26 -6.66 0.70
CA LEU A 20 -0.62 -5.34 1.25
C LEU A 20 -2.11 -5.36 1.60
N ASN A 21 -2.44 -5.21 2.87
CA ASN A 21 -3.81 -5.06 3.34
C ASN A 21 -4.05 -3.62 3.79
N LEU A 22 -5.16 -3.03 3.33
CA LEU A 22 -5.53 -1.64 3.63
C LEU A 22 -7.02 -1.38 3.39
N MET A 23 -7.49 -0.21 3.82
CA MET A 23 -8.86 0.23 3.58
C MET A 23 -8.95 1.23 2.43
N THR A 24 -9.82 0.93 1.46
CA THR A 24 -10.23 1.85 0.39
C THR A 24 -11.58 2.48 0.70
N ALA A 25 -11.97 3.49 -0.09
CA ALA A 25 -13.31 4.07 -0.01
C ALA A 25 -14.45 3.06 -0.28
N ALA A 26 -14.17 1.96 -0.98
CA ALA A 26 -15.14 0.90 -1.27
C ALA A 26 -15.15 -0.24 -0.23
N GLY A 27 -14.22 -0.23 0.73
CA GLY A 27 -14.03 -1.27 1.73
C GLY A 27 -12.58 -1.74 1.86
N GLU A 28 -12.38 -2.73 2.72
CA GLU A 28 -11.08 -3.36 2.92
C GLU A 28 -10.67 -4.20 1.70
N ILE A 29 -9.39 -4.10 1.32
CA ILE A 29 -8.82 -4.88 0.22
C ILE A 29 -7.46 -5.44 0.65
N THR A 30 -7.15 -6.63 0.14
CA THR A 30 -5.81 -7.18 0.17
C THR A 30 -5.28 -7.26 -1.25
N VAL A 31 -4.19 -6.54 -1.52
CA VAL A 31 -3.45 -6.60 -2.78
C VAL A 31 -2.38 -7.68 -2.63
N LEU A 32 -2.46 -8.68 -3.49
CA LEU A 32 -1.49 -9.77 -3.60
C LEU A 32 -0.66 -9.60 -4.87
N ASP A 33 0.31 -10.50 -5.03
CA ASP A 33 1.11 -10.57 -6.24
C ASP A 33 0.26 -10.73 -7.51
N HIS A 34 0.61 -10.00 -8.57
CA HIS A 34 -0.09 -9.97 -9.86
C HIS A 34 -1.57 -9.54 -9.77
N HIS A 35 -1.92 -8.70 -8.81
CA HIS A 35 -3.25 -8.11 -8.74
C HIS A 35 -3.57 -7.29 -10.00
N ARG A 36 -4.86 -7.25 -10.39
CA ARG A 36 -5.30 -6.45 -11.55
C ARG A 36 -4.96 -4.96 -11.36
N PRO A 37 -4.79 -4.20 -12.46
CA PRO A 37 -4.66 -2.76 -12.38
C PRO A 37 -5.84 -2.13 -11.63
N LEU A 38 -5.54 -1.23 -10.70
CA LEU A 38 -6.51 -0.61 -9.82
C LEU A 38 -5.99 0.75 -9.38
N VAL A 39 -6.84 1.77 -9.46
CA VAL A 39 -6.60 3.06 -8.80
C VAL A 39 -7.76 3.29 -7.84
N SER A 40 -7.44 3.56 -6.57
CA SER A 40 -8.47 3.82 -5.55
C SER A 40 -8.01 4.85 -4.53
N ALA A 41 -8.96 5.63 -4.03
CA ALA A 41 -8.76 6.44 -2.84
C ALA A 41 -8.69 5.53 -1.60
N LEU A 42 -7.80 5.91 -0.67
CA LEU A 42 -7.62 5.24 0.62
C LEU A 42 -8.48 5.91 1.69
N ALA A 43 -9.06 5.09 2.57
CA ALA A 43 -9.74 5.56 3.77
C ALA A 43 -8.79 5.47 4.98
N PRO A 44 -9.10 6.13 6.11
CA PRO A 44 -8.30 6.01 7.31
C PRO A 44 -8.19 4.56 7.80
N CYS A 45 -6.97 4.04 7.92
CA CYS A 45 -6.71 2.68 8.41
C CYS A 45 -5.25 2.48 8.85
N THR A 46 -4.99 1.37 9.53
CA THR A 46 -3.64 0.84 9.68
C THR A 46 -3.37 -0.16 8.56
N ALA A 47 -2.58 0.24 7.56
CA ALA A 47 -2.17 -0.67 6.50
C ALA A 47 -1.13 -1.66 7.02
N LYS A 48 -1.25 -2.91 6.57
CA LYS A 48 -0.34 -4.00 6.87
C LYS A 48 0.39 -4.42 5.60
N ILE A 49 1.72 -4.44 5.66
CA ILE A 49 2.59 -4.91 4.58
C ILE A 49 3.31 -6.14 5.09
N THR A 50 3.25 -7.23 4.34
CA THR A 50 4.12 -8.39 4.57
C THR A 50 5.20 -8.40 3.49
N ASP A 51 6.45 -8.22 3.89
CA ASP A 51 7.59 -8.22 2.98
C ASP A 51 8.02 -9.63 2.55
N SER A 52 8.95 -9.73 1.60
CA SER A 52 9.48 -11.02 1.11
C SER A 52 10.22 -11.83 2.18
N GLU A 53 10.61 -11.23 3.31
CA GLU A 53 11.20 -11.92 4.47
C GLU A 53 10.14 -12.37 5.49
N LYS A 54 8.85 -12.23 5.16
CA LYS A 54 7.69 -12.49 6.04
C LYS A 54 7.65 -11.62 7.28
N LYS A 55 8.25 -10.42 7.23
CA LYS A 55 8.10 -9.42 8.29
C LYS A 55 6.89 -8.56 7.99
N ASP A 56 6.12 -8.31 9.05
CA ASP A 56 4.95 -7.45 9.01
C ASP A 56 5.34 -6.02 9.38
N HIS A 57 5.03 -5.08 8.50
CA HIS A 57 5.15 -3.64 8.71
C HIS A 57 3.75 -3.02 8.80
N TYR A 58 3.57 -2.10 9.73
CA TYR A 58 2.30 -1.42 9.94
C TYR A 58 2.46 0.07 9.71
N LEU A 59 1.55 0.67 8.96
CA LEU A 59 1.56 2.09 8.62
C LEU A 59 0.20 2.71 8.90
N GLU A 60 0.16 3.80 9.65
CA GLU A 60 -1.06 4.57 9.84
C GLU A 60 -1.30 5.49 8.65
N ILE A 61 -2.42 5.27 7.96
CA ILE A 61 -2.85 6.05 6.81
C ILE A 61 -4.09 6.83 7.22
N SER A 62 -4.05 8.16 7.11
CA SER A 62 -5.25 8.99 7.27
C SER A 62 -5.98 9.19 5.95
N SER A 63 -5.24 9.36 4.85
CA SER A 63 -5.79 9.46 3.49
C SER A 63 -4.71 9.18 2.45
N GLY A 64 -5.10 8.98 1.20
CA GLY A 64 -4.14 8.78 0.12
C GLY A 64 -4.74 8.13 -1.12
N PHE A 65 -3.86 7.67 -1.99
CA PHE A 65 -4.20 6.94 -3.20
C PHE A 65 -3.37 5.65 -3.31
N LEU A 66 -4.03 4.59 -3.75
CA LEU A 66 -3.44 3.33 -4.17
C LEU A 66 -3.45 3.28 -5.70
N GLU A 67 -2.31 2.95 -6.29
CA GLU A 67 -2.15 2.61 -7.71
C GLU A 67 -1.52 1.21 -7.80
N VAL A 68 -2.18 0.32 -8.53
CA VAL A 68 -1.66 -0.97 -8.97
C VAL A 68 -1.58 -0.91 -10.48
N ASN A 69 -0.40 -1.13 -11.05
CA ASN A 69 -0.20 -1.12 -12.50
C ASN A 69 -0.15 -2.54 -13.10
N SER A 70 -0.15 -2.62 -14.43
CA SER A 70 -0.08 -3.89 -15.16
C SER A 70 1.26 -4.62 -15.06
N GLU A 71 2.30 -3.97 -14.53
CA GLU A 71 3.65 -4.50 -14.36
C GLU A 71 3.91 -5.01 -12.94
N ASN A 72 2.85 -5.33 -12.19
CA ASN A 72 2.93 -5.85 -10.82
C ASN A 72 3.66 -4.90 -9.84
N GLN A 73 3.50 -3.59 -10.07
CA GLN A 73 3.98 -2.53 -9.19
C GLN A 73 2.80 -1.90 -8.47
N VAL A 74 2.98 -1.71 -7.17
CA VAL A 74 2.00 -1.07 -6.28
C VAL A 74 2.62 0.19 -5.71
N ARG A 75 1.94 1.31 -5.88
CA ARG A 75 2.35 2.62 -5.37
C ARG A 75 1.27 3.17 -4.45
N LEU A 76 1.70 3.63 -3.30
CA LEU A 76 0.84 4.33 -2.36
C LEU A 76 1.39 5.74 -2.16
N ILE A 77 0.51 6.72 -2.30
CA ILE A 77 0.80 8.10 -1.91
C ILE A 77 -0.11 8.39 -0.72
N VAL A 78 0.48 8.53 0.47
CA VAL A 78 -0.25 8.58 1.73
C VAL A 78 0.01 9.86 2.51
N SER A 79 -0.98 10.25 3.29
CA SER A 79 -0.92 11.31 4.29
C SER A 79 -1.44 10.75 5.61
N GLY A 80 -0.69 10.92 6.70
CA GLY A 80 -1.00 10.37 8.02
C GLY A 80 0.08 10.70 9.06
N PRO A 81 -0.15 10.35 10.35
CA PRO A 81 0.83 10.56 11.41
C PRO A 81 2.06 9.66 11.19
N GLU A 82 3.22 10.22 11.51
CA GLU A 82 4.56 9.70 11.16
C GLU A 82 5.04 8.51 11.97
#